data_AF-A0A3A8KS70-F1
#
_entry.id   AF-A0A3A8KS70-F1
#
_cell.length_a   1.000
_cell.length_b   1.000
_cell.length_c   1.000
_cell.angle_alpha   90.00
_cell.angle_beta   90.00
_cell.angle_gamma   90.00
#
_symmetry.space_group_name_H-M   'P 1'
#
loop_
_entity.id
_entity.type
_entity.pdbx_description
1 polymer ?
#
loop_
_entity_poly.entity_id
_entity_poly.type
_entity_poly.pdbx_seq_one_letter_code
_entity_poly.pdbx_strand_id
1 'polypeptide(L)'
;MAARKKTVAKRKGRLTVDDVRELALALPSTEERPSYGTPGFRVSDTLFARVLDEDSIVIKVDFDHREALLQSQPDVFEVTPHYQDWPMVIVRLTTVDRPLLQSLLKEAWRRCASARVLKAQEPAAAAPKRAAKKAPARKRTV
;
A
#
# COMPACT_ATOMS: atom_id res chain seq x y z
N MET A 1 7.91 -30.74 15.81
CA MET A 1 7.29 -29.45 15.47
C MET A 1 8.28 -28.61 14.68
N ALA A 2 8.03 -28.36 13.40
CA ALA A 2 8.67 -27.30 12.63
C ALA A 2 7.71 -26.99 11.47
N ALA A 3 7.14 -25.79 11.49
CA ALA A 3 6.08 -25.39 10.59
C ALA A 3 6.53 -25.45 9.13
N ARG A 4 5.67 -26.07 8.31
CA ARG A 4 5.90 -26.42 6.92
C ARG A 4 6.14 -25.18 6.07
N LYS A 5 7.23 -25.18 5.29
CA LYS A 5 7.41 -24.30 4.14
C LYS A 5 6.23 -24.53 3.18
N LYS A 6 5.26 -23.62 3.15
CA LYS A 6 4.19 -23.64 2.15
C LYS A 6 4.72 -22.96 0.89
N THR A 7 5.28 -23.75 -0.01
CA THR A 7 5.34 -23.41 -1.44
C THR A 7 3.90 -23.31 -1.95
N VAL A 8 3.39 -22.08 -2.11
CA VAL A 8 2.09 -21.86 -2.75
C VAL A 8 2.33 -21.88 -4.27
N ALA A 9 1.78 -22.92 -4.90
CA ALA A 9 1.78 -23.08 -6.34
C ALA A 9 1.08 -21.89 -7.02
N LYS A 10 1.76 -21.34 -8.03
CA LYS A 10 1.36 -20.22 -8.88
C LYS A 10 -0.02 -20.46 -9.53
N ARG A 11 -1.10 -19.95 -8.92
CA ARG A 11 -2.42 -19.88 -9.59
C ARG A 11 -2.43 -18.65 -10.49
N LYS A 12 -2.54 -18.84 -11.80
CA LYS A 12 -2.75 -17.75 -12.75
C LYS A 12 -4.08 -17.06 -12.42
N GLY A 13 -4.04 -15.82 -11.94
CA GLY A 13 -5.15 -14.87 -12.07
C GLY A 13 -5.74 -14.24 -10.81
N ARG A 14 -5.45 -14.70 -9.59
CA ARG A 14 -5.94 -14.04 -8.36
C ARG A 14 -4.79 -13.86 -7.39
N LEU A 15 -4.48 -12.61 -7.06
CA LEU A 15 -3.55 -12.29 -6.00
C LEU A 15 -4.25 -12.45 -4.66
N THR A 16 -3.45 -12.75 -3.65
CA THR A 16 -3.92 -12.98 -2.29
C THR A 16 -3.27 -11.99 -1.33
N VAL A 17 -3.80 -11.91 -0.11
CA VAL A 17 -3.17 -11.14 0.97
C VAL A 17 -1.72 -11.57 1.21
N ASP A 18 -1.37 -12.84 0.99
CA ASP A 18 0.01 -13.32 1.11
C ASP A 18 0.92 -12.73 0.03
N ASP A 19 0.43 -12.52 -1.20
CA ASP A 19 1.19 -11.82 -2.25
C ASP A 19 1.42 -10.35 -1.88
N VAL A 20 0.41 -9.70 -1.31
CA VAL A 20 0.53 -8.32 -0.80
C VAL A 20 1.57 -8.27 0.31
N ARG A 21 1.53 -9.22 1.25
CA ARG A 21 2.49 -9.34 2.35
C ARG A 21 3.91 -9.54 1.82
N GLU A 22 4.10 -10.45 0.87
CA GLU A 22 5.40 -10.68 0.22
C GLU A 22 5.95 -9.40 -0.41
N LEU A 23 5.13 -8.71 -1.22
CA LEU A 23 5.54 -7.50 -1.93
C LEU A 23 5.79 -6.31 -0.99
N ALA A 24 4.96 -6.15 0.05
CA ALA A 24 5.10 -5.06 1.01
C ALA A 24 6.32 -5.27 1.91
N LEU A 25 6.53 -6.48 2.45
CA LEU A 25 7.66 -6.78 3.34
C LEU A 25 9.00 -6.84 2.60
N ALA A 26 8.99 -6.99 1.27
CA ALA A 26 10.20 -6.85 0.45
C ALA A 26 10.73 -5.39 0.42
N LEU A 27 9.91 -4.40 0.79
CA LEU A 27 10.32 -3.00 0.83
C LEU A 27 11.07 -2.67 2.14
N PRO A 28 12.17 -1.92 2.11
CA PRO A 28 12.97 -1.68 3.31
C PRO A 28 12.22 -0.94 4.41
N SER A 29 12.60 -1.27 5.65
CA SER A 29 12.02 -0.64 6.85
C SER A 29 10.50 -0.75 6.90
N THR A 30 9.93 -1.80 6.29
CA THR A 30 8.52 -2.12 6.32
C THR A 30 8.22 -3.12 7.41
N GLU A 31 7.18 -2.84 8.18
CA GLU A 31 6.67 -3.72 9.22
C GLU A 31 5.19 -4.00 9.00
N GLU A 32 4.78 -5.25 9.24
CA GLU A 32 3.37 -5.63 9.35
C GLU A 32 2.94 -5.45 10.81
N ARG A 33 1.94 -4.58 11.02
CA ARG A 33 1.31 -4.36 12.33
C ARG A 33 -0.20 -4.31 12.17
N PRO A 34 -0.98 -4.86 13.12
CA PRO A 34 -2.44 -4.75 13.07
C PRO A 34 -2.93 -3.31 12.90
N SER A 35 -3.95 -3.13 12.08
CA SER A 35 -4.67 -1.88 11.84
C SER A 35 -6.15 -2.22 11.82
N TYR A 36 -6.89 -1.79 12.86
CA TYR A 36 -8.32 -2.06 13.01
C TYR A 36 -8.68 -3.56 12.86
N GLY A 37 -7.89 -4.45 13.48
CA GLY A 37 -8.10 -5.91 13.41
C GLY A 37 -7.59 -6.60 12.13
N THR A 38 -7.11 -5.84 11.15
CA THR A 38 -6.58 -6.36 9.87
C THR A 38 -5.08 -6.10 9.71
N PRO A 39 -4.34 -6.88 8.91
CA PRO A 39 -2.93 -6.60 8.63
C PRO A 39 -2.71 -5.21 8.00
N GLY A 40 -1.79 -4.42 8.57
CA GLY A 40 -1.41 -3.11 8.06
C GLY A 40 0.10 -2.99 7.84
N PHE A 41 0.51 -2.50 6.68
CA PHE A 41 1.91 -2.33 6.29
C PHE A 41 2.35 -0.88 6.49
N ARG A 42 3.38 -0.72 7.31
CA ARG A 42 3.92 0.58 7.71
C ARG A 42 5.38 0.67 7.35
N VAL A 43 5.81 1.84 6.90
CA VAL A 43 7.23 2.18 6.80
C VAL A 43 7.57 3.14 7.94
N SER A 44 8.51 2.73 8.78
CA SER A 44 8.78 3.37 10.07
C SER A 44 7.53 3.44 10.96
N ASP A 45 6.79 4.55 10.92
CA ASP A 45 5.55 4.75 11.69
C ASP A 45 4.35 5.14 10.82
N THR A 46 4.54 5.22 9.50
CA THR A 46 3.50 5.68 8.56
C THR A 46 2.89 4.51 7.81
N LEU A 47 1.56 4.35 7.92
CA LEU A 47 0.78 3.38 7.16
C LEU A 47 0.73 3.78 5.67
N PHE A 48 1.11 2.85 4.80
CA PHE A 48 1.03 3.04 3.35
C PHE A 48 0.09 2.04 2.66
N ALA A 49 -0.13 0.86 3.25
CA ALA A 49 -1.11 -0.10 2.77
C ALA A 49 -1.74 -0.86 3.94
N ARG A 50 -2.97 -1.33 3.77
CA ARG A 50 -3.62 -2.24 4.72
C ARG A 50 -4.54 -3.20 3.99
N VAL A 51 -4.78 -4.33 4.60
CA VAL A 51 -5.82 -5.26 4.17
C VAL A 51 -7.18 -4.72 4.60
N LEU A 52 -8.17 -4.78 3.72
CA LEU A 52 -9.56 -4.47 4.04
C LEU A 52 -10.31 -5.78 4.30
N ASP A 53 -10.14 -6.73 3.39
CA ASP A 53 -10.75 -8.05 3.36
C ASP A 53 -9.82 -9.04 2.63
N GLU A 54 -10.21 -10.30 2.50
CA GLU A 54 -9.39 -11.34 1.87
C GLU A 54 -9.07 -11.07 0.39
N ASP A 55 -9.90 -10.25 -0.27
CA ASP A 55 -9.86 -9.99 -1.70
C ASP A 55 -9.56 -8.52 -2.04
N SER A 56 -9.39 -7.64 -1.04
CA SER A 56 -9.18 -6.20 -1.26
C SER A 56 -8.25 -5.56 -0.22
N ILE A 57 -7.51 -4.56 -0.68
CA ILE A 57 -6.59 -3.78 0.16
C ILE A 57 -6.80 -2.29 -0.05
N VAL A 58 -6.43 -1.48 0.93
CA VAL A 58 -6.39 -0.03 0.82
C VAL A 58 -4.94 0.40 0.69
N ILE A 59 -4.62 1.16 -0.36
CA ILE A 59 -3.28 1.71 -0.61
C ILE A 59 -3.34 3.24 -0.56
N LYS A 60 -2.33 3.85 0.03
CA LYS A 60 -2.19 5.31 0.06
C LYS A 60 -1.71 5.84 -1.28
N VAL A 61 -2.47 6.76 -1.87
CA VAL A 61 -2.24 7.37 -3.18
C VAL A 61 -2.64 8.85 -3.14
N ASP A 62 -2.04 9.72 -3.93
CA ASP A 62 -2.54 11.11 -4.02
C ASP A 62 -3.89 11.19 -4.75
N PHE A 63 -4.58 12.31 -4.62
CA PHE A 63 -5.92 12.49 -5.19
C PHE A 63 -5.91 12.42 -6.72
N ASP A 64 -4.93 13.05 -7.38
CA ASP A 64 -4.85 13.07 -8.85
C ASP A 64 -4.63 11.65 -9.41
N HIS A 65 -3.71 10.91 -8.80
CA HIS A 65 -3.42 9.52 -9.18
C HIS A 65 -4.59 8.59 -8.84
N ARG A 66 -5.28 8.81 -7.72
CA ARG A 66 -6.52 8.07 -7.38
C ARG A 66 -7.58 8.23 -8.46
N GLU A 67 -7.84 9.47 -8.89
CA GLU A 67 -8.83 9.75 -9.93
C GLU A 67 -8.43 9.13 -11.26
N ALA A 68 -7.16 9.21 -11.65
CA ALA A 68 -6.65 8.55 -12.85
C ALA A 68 -6.80 7.01 -12.81
N LEU A 69 -6.55 6.38 -11.65
CA LEU A 69 -6.75 4.94 -11.47
C LEU A 69 -8.22 4.55 -11.58
N LEU A 70 -9.11 5.30 -10.93
CA LEU A 70 -10.56 5.08 -11.01
C LEU A 70 -11.09 5.23 -12.44
N GLN A 71 -10.57 6.19 -13.20
CA GLN A 71 -10.96 6.40 -14.59
C GLN A 71 -10.40 5.35 -15.55
N SER A 72 -9.16 4.88 -15.31
CA SER A 72 -8.51 3.93 -16.21
C SER A 72 -8.95 2.48 -15.99
N GLN A 73 -9.18 2.07 -14.74
CA GLN A 73 -9.50 0.69 -14.38
C GLN A 73 -10.53 0.64 -13.24
N PRO A 74 -11.80 1.03 -13.51
CA PRO A 74 -12.87 1.02 -12.50
C PRO A 74 -13.20 -0.38 -11.96
N ASP A 75 -12.84 -1.44 -12.69
CA ASP A 75 -13.03 -2.84 -12.24
C ASP A 75 -11.98 -3.30 -11.21
N VAL A 76 -10.89 -2.54 -11.06
CA VAL A 76 -9.76 -2.84 -10.18
C VAL A 76 -9.73 -1.89 -8.99
N PHE A 77 -10.07 -0.62 -9.22
CA PHE A 77 -9.99 0.44 -8.24
C PHE A 77 -11.36 0.94 -7.81
N GLU A 78 -11.51 1.13 -6.50
CA GLU A 78 -12.73 1.66 -5.92
C GLU A 78 -12.41 2.67 -4.82
N VAL A 79 -13.33 3.60 -4.59
CA VAL A 79 -13.34 4.48 -3.42
C VAL A 79 -14.74 4.49 -2.86
N THR A 80 -14.91 4.03 -1.62
CA THR A 80 -16.19 4.15 -0.91
C THR A 80 -16.38 5.57 -0.39
N PRO A 81 -17.62 6.01 -0.08
CA PRO A 81 -17.89 7.31 0.54
C PRO A 81 -17.02 7.60 1.77
N HIS A 82 -16.66 6.57 2.53
CA HIS A 82 -15.78 6.67 3.70
C HIS A 82 -14.35 7.16 3.35
N TYR A 83 -13.87 6.89 2.14
CA TYR A 83 -12.51 7.22 1.69
C TYR A 83 -12.45 8.40 0.70
N GLN A 84 -13.57 9.05 0.38
CA GLN A 84 -13.61 10.16 -0.59
C GLN A 84 -12.69 11.32 -0.23
N ASP A 85 -12.63 11.69 1.06
CA ASP A 85 -11.78 12.77 1.57
C ASP A 85 -10.36 12.31 1.97
N TRP A 86 -10.02 11.05 1.70
CA TRP A 86 -8.74 10.47 2.10
C TRP A 86 -7.88 10.13 0.87
N PRO A 87 -6.55 10.34 0.94
CA PRO A 87 -5.61 9.99 -0.12
C PRO A 87 -5.35 8.47 -0.12
N MET A 88 -6.41 7.70 -0.36
CA MET A 88 -6.44 6.24 -0.31
C MET A 88 -7.37 5.70 -1.40
N VAL A 89 -7.00 4.55 -1.95
CA VAL A 89 -7.79 3.82 -2.94
C VAL A 89 -7.91 2.36 -2.50
N ILE A 90 -9.08 1.77 -2.73
CA ILE A 90 -9.32 0.33 -2.56
C ILE A 90 -8.89 -0.36 -3.86
N VAL A 91 -8.11 -1.43 -3.73
CA VAL A 91 -7.62 -2.25 -4.84
C VAL A 91 -8.14 -3.66 -4.67
N ARG A 92 -8.81 -4.18 -5.70
CA ARG A 92 -9.29 -5.57 -5.75
C ARG A 92 -8.16 -6.52 -6.17
N LEU A 93 -7.78 -7.43 -5.28
CA LEU A 93 -6.77 -8.47 -5.52
C LEU A 93 -7.22 -9.52 -6.54
N THR A 94 -8.52 -9.61 -6.78
CA THR A 94 -9.13 -10.55 -7.71
C THR A 94 -8.95 -10.17 -9.17
N THR A 95 -8.75 -8.89 -9.46
CA THR A 95 -8.63 -8.34 -10.82
C THR A 95 -7.30 -7.62 -11.06
N VAL A 96 -6.60 -7.17 -10.01
CA VAL A 96 -5.33 -6.46 -10.15
C VAL A 96 -4.19 -7.39 -10.60
N ASP A 97 -3.36 -6.90 -11.51
CA ASP A 97 -2.14 -7.59 -11.93
C ASP A 97 -0.98 -7.39 -10.94
N ARG A 98 -0.14 -8.42 -10.79
CA ARG A 98 1.00 -8.39 -9.85
C ARG A 98 1.98 -7.22 -10.08
N PRO A 99 2.38 -6.90 -11.32
CA PRO A 99 3.30 -5.77 -11.57
C PRO A 99 2.67 -4.42 -11.22
N LEU A 100 1.36 -4.27 -11.46
CA LEU A 100 0.62 -3.08 -11.11
C LEU A 100 0.54 -2.92 -9.59
N LEU A 101 0.15 -3.98 -8.88
CA LEU A 101 0.12 -4.01 -7.41
C LEU A 101 1.49 -3.67 -6.81
N GLN A 102 2.57 -4.28 -7.33
CA GLN A 102 3.93 -4.02 -6.87
C GLN A 102 4.32 -2.55 -7.06
N SER A 103 3.96 -1.95 -8.20
CA SER A 103 4.22 -0.54 -8.49
C SER A 103 3.47 0.38 -7.53
N LEU A 104 2.19 0.11 -7.29
CA LEU A 104 1.36 0.87 -6.34
C LEU A 104 1.90 0.80 -4.91
N LEU A 105 2.26 -0.40 -4.43
CA LEU A 105 2.85 -0.58 -3.10
C LEU A 105 4.18 0.17 -2.96
N LYS A 106 5.03 0.12 -3.99
CA LYS A 106 6.31 0.84 -4.01
C LYS A 106 6.12 2.35 -4.00
N GLU A 107 5.16 2.87 -4.77
CA GLU A 107 4.83 4.29 -4.77
C GLU A 107 4.27 4.77 -3.44
N ALA A 108 3.33 4.01 -2.86
CA ALA A 108 2.76 4.30 -1.56
C ALA A 108 3.83 4.29 -0.47
N TRP A 109 4.73 3.31 -0.50
CA TRP A 109 5.89 3.23 0.39
C TRP A 109 6.82 4.43 0.21
N ARG A 110 7.17 4.82 -1.03
CA ARG A 110 8.04 5.99 -1.31
C ARG A 110 7.47 7.29 -0.75
N ARG A 111 6.14 7.45 -0.78
CA ARG A 111 5.44 8.62 -0.22
C ARG A 111 5.48 8.67 1.30
N CYS A 112 5.56 7.52 1.95
CA CYS A 112 5.59 7.39 3.41
C CYS A 112 7.02 7.26 3.97
N ALA A 113 7.97 6.84 3.15
CA ALA A 113 9.35 6.63 3.54
C ALA A 113 10.04 7.96 3.88
N SER A 114 10.80 7.97 4.97
CA SER A 114 11.63 9.12 5.33
C SER A 114 12.80 9.28 4.35
N ALA A 115 13.38 10.48 4.26
CA ALA A 115 14.56 10.73 3.44
C ALA A 115 15.74 9.80 3.78
N ARG A 116 15.86 9.38 5.05
CA ARG A 116 16.86 8.39 5.49
C ARG A 116 16.64 7.02 4.86
N VAL A 117 15.38 6.56 4.84
CA VAL A 117 14.99 5.27 4.27
C VAL A 117 15.11 5.28 2.74
N LEU A 118 14.75 6.39 2.09
CA LEU A 118 14.93 6.58 0.65
C LEU A 118 16.41 6.57 0.24
N LYS A 119 17.27 7.24 1.01
CA LYS A 119 18.71 7.25 0.76
C LYS A 119 19.37 5.88 0.94
N ALA A 120 18.83 5.04 1.85
CA ALA A 120 19.28 3.67 2.02
C ALA A 120 18.83 2.73 0.87
N GLN A 121 17.86 3.17 0.04
CA GLN A 121 17.41 2.46 -1.16
C GLN A 121 18.19 2.82 -2.42
N GLU A 122 18.92 3.95 -2.44
CA GLU A 122 19.72 4.36 -3.58
C GLU A 122 21.15 3.81 -3.48
N PRO A 123 21.57 3.00 -4.46
CA PRO A 123 22.75 3.33 -5.22
C PRO A 123 22.26 3.85 -6.59
N ALA A 124 22.43 5.15 -6.82
CA ALA A 124 22.32 5.84 -8.10
C ALA A 124 21.06 5.57 -8.95
N ALA A 125 19.90 6.13 -8.60
CA ALA A 125 18.98 6.72 -9.59
C ALA A 125 17.76 7.38 -8.93
N ALA A 126 17.68 8.69 -9.17
CA ALA A 126 16.51 9.56 -9.07
C ALA A 126 16.14 10.13 -7.69
N ALA A 127 16.83 11.24 -7.41
CA ALA A 127 16.51 12.30 -6.45
C ALA A 127 15.05 12.83 -6.53
N PRO A 128 14.58 13.56 -5.49
CA PRO A 128 13.21 13.45 -4.98
C PRO A 128 12.26 14.53 -5.50
N LYS A 129 10.98 14.17 -5.72
CA LYS A 129 9.87 15.14 -5.71
C LYS A 129 9.32 15.25 -4.30
N ARG A 130 9.88 16.20 -3.54
CA ARG A 130 9.38 16.66 -2.26
C ARG A 130 8.05 17.40 -2.48
N ALA A 131 6.94 16.84 -2.01
CA ALA A 131 5.68 17.57 -1.82
C ALA A 131 5.26 17.44 -0.35
N ALA A 132 5.56 18.49 0.41
CA ALA A 132 5.07 18.67 1.77
C ALA A 132 3.55 18.92 1.76
N LYS A 133 2.83 18.44 2.78
CA LYS A 133 1.83 19.23 3.53
C LYS A 133 1.37 18.51 4.81
N LYS A 134 1.26 19.30 5.88
CA LYS A 134 0.89 18.95 7.27
C LYS A 134 -0.38 18.08 7.33
N ALA A 135 -0.32 16.98 8.07
CA ALA A 135 -1.54 16.40 8.65
C ALA A 135 -2.09 17.38 9.69
N PRO A 136 -3.35 17.84 9.60
CA PRO A 136 -3.92 18.68 10.64
C PRO A 136 -4.10 17.84 11.90
N ALA A 137 -3.59 18.37 13.01
CA ALA A 137 -3.80 17.84 14.35
C ALA A 137 -5.30 17.67 14.58
N ARG A 138 -5.75 16.43 14.81
CA ARG A 138 -7.09 16.19 15.34
C ARG A 138 -7.13 16.74 16.76
N LYS A 139 -7.76 17.91 16.91
CA LYS A 139 -8.14 18.45 18.22
C LYS A 139 -9.09 17.44 18.89
N ARG A 140 -8.62 16.80 19.94
CA ARG A 140 -9.45 16.07 20.89
C ARG A 140 -10.18 17.14 21.70
N THR A 141 -11.48 17.27 21.52
CA THR A 141 -12.28 18.28 22.25
C THR A 141 -13.29 17.55 23.11
N VAL A 142 -13.14 17.81 24.42
CA VAL A 142 -13.99 17.60 25.62
C VAL A 142 -14.57 16.21 25.85
#